data_AF-A0A6B9Y4A1-F1
#
_entry.id   AF-A0A6B9Y4A1-F1
#
_cell.length_a   1.000
_cell.length_b   1.000
_cell.length_c   1.000
_cell.angle_alpha   90.00
_cell.angle_beta   90.00
_cell.angle_gamma   90.00
#
_symmetry.space_group_name_H-M   'P 1'
#
loop_
_entity.id
_entity.type
_entity.pdbx_description
1 polymer ?
#
loop_
_entity_poly.entity_id
_entity_poly.type
_entity_poly.pdbx_seq_one_letter_code
_entity_poly.pdbx_strand_id
1 'polypeptide(L)'
;MPLRPADTDLLGEIAISIARENYGFLYVDRVSEEIRDRYESEDTGLTKASSLSRSEIKESLQEIAGQEHEDFRRIRSGVYYYDLFSTGHDNRIPNRLKDLFLSTQQVVTAEQIRNEFNLAVDDVEFFVDKLVSNDMLFRIAAGSREYYSVGSLLKEQTGQNRLEDELREQSRGSEPLGILSHDELEQIISVNATTDVIRYLEGQLGFLADLDGEYLVWGAIEDYGRWMAEEIADDVIAEFDDVGHAMPTSEYREVVTARIEGRTDILENVSRSEREDVIDAVEEGLQDVVDIDVDGRIAVHRAPLVEEIDAHAEKIVTPLLSDTAAATPSVMKEEAEAEIEGLRLADSEEANRYLREQVRERANAKIEEAF
;
A
#
# COMPACT_ATOMS: atom_id res chain seq x y z
N MET A 1 53.88 -5.03 43.32
CA MET A 1 53.96 -6.03 42.25
C MET A 1 53.84 -5.29 40.93
N PRO A 2 54.57 -5.68 39.87
CA PRO A 2 54.29 -5.11 38.55
C PRO A 2 52.85 -5.45 38.18
N LEU A 3 52.06 -4.43 37.83
CA LEU A 3 50.71 -4.59 37.28
C LEU A 3 50.88 -5.38 35.99
N ARG A 4 50.39 -6.62 35.98
CA ARG A 4 50.34 -7.42 34.75
C ARG A 4 49.31 -6.78 33.82
N PRO A 5 49.55 -6.71 32.50
CA PRO A 5 48.58 -6.14 31.58
C PRO A 5 47.31 -6.98 31.54
N ALA A 6 46.18 -6.35 31.24
CA ALA A 6 44.93 -7.04 30.96
C ALA A 6 45.07 -7.91 29.70
N ASP A 7 44.26 -8.97 29.63
CA ASP A 7 44.06 -9.69 28.39
C ASP A 7 42.96 -9.01 27.57
N THR A 8 43.37 -8.20 26.58
CA THR A 8 42.47 -7.39 25.76
C THR A 8 41.59 -8.25 24.86
N ASP A 9 42.11 -9.37 24.36
CA ASP A 9 41.36 -10.32 23.53
C ASP A 9 40.20 -10.93 24.34
N LEU A 10 40.51 -11.51 25.50
CA LEU A 10 39.51 -12.10 26.39
C LEU A 10 38.50 -11.05 26.90
N LEU A 11 38.99 -9.87 27.28
CA LEU A 11 38.12 -8.78 27.72
C LEU A 11 37.19 -8.32 26.59
N GLY A 12 37.68 -8.28 25.36
CA GLY A 12 36.91 -7.98 24.15
C GLY A 12 35.81 -9.01 23.91
N GLU A 13 36.12 -10.31 23.99
CA GLU A 13 35.13 -11.39 23.87
C GLU A 13 34.03 -11.30 24.93
N ILE A 14 34.40 -11.09 26.19
CA ILE A 14 33.45 -10.92 27.31
C ILE A 14 32.57 -9.69 27.08
N ALA A 15 33.17 -8.56 26.70
CA ALA A 15 32.47 -7.32 26.44
C ALA A 15 31.49 -7.44 25.27
N ILE A 16 31.89 -8.08 24.18
CA ILE A 16 31.03 -8.34 23.01
C ILE A 16 29.90 -9.30 23.41
N SER A 17 30.17 -10.32 24.20
CA SER A 17 29.16 -11.26 24.70
C SER A 17 28.07 -10.55 25.52
N ILE A 18 28.47 -9.73 26.50
CA ILE A 18 27.54 -8.94 27.31
C ILE A 18 26.82 -7.89 26.45
N ALA A 19 27.52 -7.24 25.51
CA ALA A 19 26.90 -6.28 24.59
C ALA A 19 25.83 -6.97 23.74
N ARG A 20 26.11 -8.17 23.22
CA ARG A 20 25.13 -8.99 22.49
C ARG A 20 23.92 -9.27 23.37
N GLU A 21 24.09 -9.70 24.61
CA GLU A 21 22.99 -9.91 25.57
C GLU A 21 22.12 -8.66 25.77
N ASN A 22 22.69 -7.47 25.61
CA ASN A 22 22.04 -6.17 25.80
C ASN A 22 21.83 -5.39 24.48
N TYR A 23 21.46 -6.10 23.41
CA TYR A 23 21.08 -5.49 22.12
C TYR A 23 22.16 -4.58 21.50
N GLY A 24 23.42 -4.90 21.74
CA GLY A 24 24.59 -4.20 21.25
C GLY A 24 25.19 -3.23 22.27
N PHE A 25 24.51 -2.89 23.37
CA PHE A 25 25.01 -1.90 24.31
C PHE A 25 25.80 -2.49 25.47
N LEU A 26 26.94 -1.86 25.78
CA LEU A 26 27.72 -2.15 26.98
C LEU A 26 27.79 -0.90 27.86
N TYR A 27 26.99 -0.87 28.91
CA TYR A 27 27.01 0.17 29.93
C TYR A 27 28.01 -0.22 31.03
N VAL A 28 29.27 0.18 30.89
CA VAL A 28 30.36 -0.26 31.79
C VAL A 28 30.04 0.01 33.26
N ASP A 29 29.35 1.09 33.56
CA ASP A 29 28.97 1.44 34.93
C ASP A 29 27.89 0.52 35.53
N ARG A 30 27.14 -0.21 34.70
CA ARG A 30 26.12 -1.20 35.12
C ARG A 30 26.68 -2.62 35.16
N VAL A 31 27.61 -2.96 34.26
CA VAL A 31 28.08 -4.34 34.06
C VAL A 31 29.53 -4.58 34.49
N SER A 32 30.19 -3.62 35.14
CA SER A 32 31.61 -3.76 35.53
C SER A 32 31.88 -4.94 36.47
N GLU A 33 30.94 -5.27 37.34
CA GLU A 33 31.07 -6.44 38.23
C GLU A 33 30.96 -7.74 37.42
N GLU A 34 29.98 -7.82 36.51
CA GLU A 34 29.82 -8.98 35.63
C GLU A 34 31.01 -9.20 34.70
N ILE A 35 31.55 -8.13 34.10
CA ILE A 35 32.78 -8.21 33.28
C ILE A 35 33.93 -8.79 34.11
N ARG A 36 34.12 -8.26 35.32
CA ARG A 36 35.17 -8.72 36.23
C ARG A 36 34.97 -10.19 36.60
N ASP A 37 33.76 -10.57 36.99
CA ASP A 37 33.46 -11.92 37.45
C ASP A 37 33.64 -12.95 36.31
N ARG A 38 33.21 -12.62 35.08
CA ARG A 38 33.46 -13.46 33.89
C ARG A 38 34.97 -13.55 33.59
N TYR A 39 35.70 -12.44 33.64
CA TYR A 39 37.14 -12.41 33.36
C TYR A 39 37.96 -13.17 34.41
N GLU A 40 37.63 -13.05 35.69
CA GLU A 40 38.31 -13.75 36.80
C GLU A 40 38.02 -15.26 36.81
N SER A 41 36.93 -15.68 36.18
CA SER A 41 36.58 -17.10 36.06
C SER A 41 37.35 -17.84 34.96
N GLU A 42 38.02 -17.11 34.07
CA GLU A 42 38.76 -17.64 32.92
C GLU A 42 40.26 -17.79 33.25
N ASP A 43 40.93 -18.77 32.62
CA ASP A 43 42.37 -18.99 32.81
C ASP A 43 43.19 -17.98 31.99
N THR A 44 43.50 -16.85 32.62
CA THR A 44 44.32 -15.77 32.06
C THR A 44 45.83 -16.09 32.03
N GLY A 45 46.24 -17.25 32.56
CA GLY A 45 47.65 -17.65 32.63
C GLY A 45 48.52 -16.81 33.58
N LEU A 46 49.85 -16.99 33.51
CA LEU A 46 50.80 -16.35 34.43
C LEU A 46 51.26 -14.94 34.00
N THR A 47 50.96 -14.54 32.77
CA THR A 47 51.46 -13.29 32.16
C THR A 47 50.46 -12.15 32.20
N LYS A 48 49.17 -12.45 32.35
CA LYS A 48 48.08 -11.47 32.37
C LYS A 48 47.58 -11.22 33.79
N ALA A 49 46.84 -10.12 33.98
CA ALA A 49 46.17 -9.83 35.24
C ALA A 49 45.09 -10.89 35.50
N SER A 50 45.03 -11.39 36.74
CA SER A 50 44.02 -12.37 37.18
C SER A 50 42.77 -11.73 37.78
N SER A 51 42.73 -10.41 37.86
CA SER A 51 41.63 -9.59 38.39
C SER A 51 41.78 -8.19 37.81
N LEU A 52 40.65 -7.53 37.56
CA LEU A 52 40.61 -6.19 36.97
C LEU A 52 39.83 -5.24 37.88
N SER A 53 40.42 -4.07 38.13
CA SER A 53 39.71 -2.93 38.69
C SER A 53 38.81 -2.27 37.64
N ARG A 54 37.80 -1.52 38.10
CA ARG A 54 36.91 -0.76 37.21
C ARG A 54 37.65 0.25 36.32
N SER A 55 38.76 0.80 36.80
CA SER A 55 39.61 1.71 36.00
C SER A 55 40.34 0.95 34.90
N GLU A 56 40.92 -0.21 35.21
CA GLU A 56 41.59 -1.06 34.21
C GLU A 56 40.62 -1.55 33.15
N ILE A 57 39.39 -1.95 33.52
CA ILE A 57 38.34 -2.30 32.55
C ILE A 57 38.06 -1.11 31.61
N LYS A 58 37.93 0.10 32.14
CA LYS A 58 37.65 1.30 31.33
C LYS A 58 38.79 1.64 30.38
N GLU A 59 40.04 1.55 30.85
CA GLU A 59 41.23 1.82 30.05
C GLU A 59 41.38 0.76 28.94
N SER A 60 41.29 -0.52 29.27
CA SER A 60 41.41 -1.60 28.29
C SER A 60 40.28 -1.61 27.25
N LEU A 61 39.03 -1.34 27.65
CA LEU A 61 37.93 -1.21 26.68
C LEU A 61 38.11 -0.02 25.72
N GLN A 62 38.76 1.05 26.19
CA GLN A 62 39.08 2.18 25.34
C GLN A 62 40.17 1.86 24.32
N GLU A 63 41.09 0.94 24.65
CA GLU A 63 42.11 0.43 23.72
C GLU A 63 41.50 -0.52 22.68
N ILE A 64 40.57 -1.39 23.11
CA ILE A 64 39.88 -2.37 22.25
C ILE A 64 38.97 -1.67 21.22
N ALA A 65 38.23 -0.65 21.67
CA ALA A 65 37.25 0.03 20.83
C ALA A 65 37.91 0.74 19.63
N GLY A 66 37.59 0.26 18.42
CA GLY A 66 38.11 0.81 17.18
C GLY A 66 39.50 0.30 16.75
N GLN A 67 40.04 -0.75 17.38
CA GLN A 67 41.26 -1.44 16.92
C GLN A 67 40.99 -2.89 16.53
N GLU A 68 40.87 -3.79 17.51
CA GLU A 68 40.87 -5.25 17.31
C GLU A 68 39.49 -5.80 16.90
N HIS A 69 38.42 -5.03 17.13
CA HIS A 69 37.05 -5.39 16.77
C HIS A 69 36.38 -4.23 16.03
N GLU A 70 36.29 -4.32 14.69
CA GLU A 70 35.75 -3.26 13.83
C GLU A 70 34.29 -2.88 14.19
N ASP A 71 33.50 -3.86 14.65
CA ASP A 71 32.10 -3.67 15.03
C ASP A 71 31.91 -3.13 16.45
N PHE A 72 32.97 -3.07 17.27
CA PHE A 72 32.91 -2.61 18.66
C PHE A 72 33.47 -1.19 18.80
N ARG A 73 32.58 -0.24 19.08
CA ARG A 73 32.93 1.19 19.14
C ARG A 73 32.42 1.88 20.39
N ARG A 74 33.19 2.87 20.85
CA ARG A 74 32.74 3.76 21.92
C ARG A 74 31.80 4.81 21.35
N ILE A 75 30.59 4.90 21.92
CA ILE A 75 29.60 5.92 21.51
C ILE A 75 29.64 7.15 22.42
N ARG A 76 29.94 6.96 23.72
CA ARG A 76 30.18 8.04 24.69
C ARG A 76 30.99 7.55 25.88
N SER A 77 31.19 8.38 26.89
CA SER A 77 31.99 7.99 28.05
C SER A 77 31.34 6.85 28.84
N GLY A 78 32.05 5.71 28.97
CA GLY A 78 31.56 4.54 29.70
C GLY A 78 30.49 3.73 28.97
N VAL A 79 30.18 4.04 27.71
CA VAL A 79 29.18 3.31 26.90
C VAL A 79 29.78 2.94 25.56
N TYR A 80 29.69 1.65 25.26
CA TYR A 80 30.16 1.06 24.02
C TYR A 80 29.00 0.40 23.28
N TYR A 81 29.12 0.30 21.97
CA TYR A 81 28.17 -0.34 21.09
C TYR A 81 28.88 -1.37 20.21
N TYR A 82 28.33 -2.58 20.18
CA TYR A 82 28.67 -3.65 19.27
C TYR A 82 27.60 -3.72 18.17
N ASP A 83 27.99 -3.59 16.91
CA ASP A 83 27.06 -3.69 15.79
C ASP A 83 26.58 -5.12 15.61
N LEU A 84 25.30 -5.36 15.91
CA LEU A 84 24.69 -6.69 15.78
C LEU A 84 24.27 -7.00 14.34
N PHE A 85 24.11 -5.98 13.50
CA PHE A 85 23.57 -6.14 12.14
C PHE A 85 24.64 -6.63 11.16
N SER A 86 25.91 -6.34 11.41
CA SER A 86 27.04 -6.79 10.57
C SER A 86 27.35 -8.29 10.72
N THR A 87 27.00 -8.89 11.86
CA THR A 87 27.37 -10.29 12.16
C THR A 87 26.36 -11.36 11.77
N GLY A 88 25.18 -10.95 11.29
CA GLY A 88 24.13 -11.84 10.79
C GLY A 88 23.34 -12.59 11.88
N HIS A 89 22.00 -12.57 11.72
CA HIS A 89 21.01 -13.43 12.36
C HIS A 89 20.91 -13.39 13.90
N ASP A 90 20.84 -12.19 14.48
CA ASP A 90 20.32 -12.04 15.83
C ASP A 90 18.80 -11.74 15.81
N ASN A 91 17.99 -12.76 16.09
CA ASN A 91 16.54 -12.63 16.10
C ASN A 91 15.99 -11.94 17.36
N ARG A 92 16.83 -11.55 18.32
CA ARG A 92 16.37 -10.91 19.57
C ARG A 92 15.81 -9.51 19.33
N ILE A 93 16.49 -8.69 18.52
CA ILE A 93 15.98 -7.35 18.15
C ILE A 93 14.67 -7.47 17.36
N PRO A 94 14.58 -8.26 16.27
CA PRO A 94 13.34 -8.45 15.52
C PRO A 94 12.18 -8.93 16.39
N ASN A 95 12.39 -9.95 17.23
CA ASN A 95 11.32 -10.48 18.09
C ASN A 95 10.86 -9.45 19.13
N ARG A 96 11.78 -8.67 19.69
CA ARG A 96 11.45 -7.62 20.66
C ARG A 96 10.68 -6.48 20.01
N LEU A 97 11.05 -6.08 18.78
CA LEU A 97 10.27 -5.10 18.01
C LEU A 97 8.89 -5.63 17.65
N LYS A 98 8.78 -6.91 17.26
CA LYS A 98 7.48 -7.55 17.01
C LYS A 98 6.56 -7.45 18.22
N ASP A 99 7.04 -7.81 19.41
CA ASP A 99 6.27 -7.71 20.65
C ASP A 99 5.83 -6.27 20.96
N LEU A 100 6.69 -5.29 20.66
CA LEU A 100 6.38 -3.88 20.81
C LEU A 100 5.25 -3.44 19.87
N PHE A 101 5.31 -3.76 18.58
CA PHE A 101 4.26 -3.38 17.62
C PHE A 101 2.95 -4.13 17.88
N LEU A 102 3.01 -5.37 18.35
CA LEU A 102 1.79 -6.11 18.75
C LEU A 102 1.09 -5.48 19.97
N SER A 103 1.85 -4.83 20.86
CA SER A 103 1.31 -4.22 22.09
C SER A 103 0.94 -2.74 21.95
N THR A 104 1.42 -2.06 20.91
CA THR A 104 1.38 -0.59 20.81
C THR A 104 0.74 -0.09 19.51
N GLN A 105 0.05 -0.96 18.78
CA GLN A 105 -0.45 -0.70 17.42
C GLN A 105 0.72 -0.50 16.41
N GLN A 106 0.43 -0.09 15.17
CA GLN A 106 1.41 -0.12 14.07
C GLN A 106 2.46 1.02 14.11
N VAL A 107 2.34 1.94 15.06
CA VAL A 107 3.21 3.13 15.14
C VAL A 107 3.74 3.32 16.55
N VAL A 108 5.06 3.47 16.65
CA VAL A 108 5.77 3.65 17.93
C VAL A 108 6.65 4.88 17.92
N THR A 109 6.96 5.38 19.11
CA THR A 109 7.87 6.52 19.34
C THR A 109 9.25 6.03 19.79
N ALA A 110 10.26 6.89 19.65
CA ALA A 110 11.60 6.61 20.19
C ALA A 110 11.56 6.27 21.69
N GLU A 111 10.69 6.92 22.48
CA GLU A 111 10.58 6.64 23.92
C GLU A 111 10.03 5.25 24.22
N GLN A 112 9.07 4.75 23.43
CA GLN A 112 8.57 3.38 23.56
C GLN A 112 9.66 2.37 23.22
N ILE A 113 10.43 2.60 22.15
CA ILE A 113 11.60 1.78 21.80
C ILE A 113 12.63 1.80 22.93
N ARG A 114 12.95 2.98 23.48
CA ARG A 114 13.87 3.12 24.61
C ARG A 114 13.45 2.24 25.79
N ASN A 115 12.17 2.30 26.16
CA ASN A 115 11.65 1.56 27.30
C ASN A 115 11.67 0.05 27.05
N GLU A 116 11.31 -0.38 25.85
CA GLU A 116 11.27 -1.79 25.48
C GLU A 116 12.65 -2.47 25.50
N PHE A 117 13.68 -1.73 25.11
CA PHE A 117 15.09 -2.15 25.08
C PHE A 117 15.89 -1.70 26.32
N ASN A 118 15.24 -1.05 27.30
CA ASN A 118 15.85 -0.52 28.53
C ASN A 118 17.11 0.35 28.29
N LEU A 119 17.04 1.19 27.26
CA LEU A 119 18.14 2.07 26.84
C LEU A 119 18.23 3.32 27.73
N ALA A 120 19.42 3.89 27.84
CA ALA A 120 19.55 5.22 28.44
C ALA A 120 18.95 6.30 27.51
N VAL A 121 18.51 7.41 28.10
CA VAL A 121 17.91 8.55 27.37
C VAL A 121 18.80 9.02 26.23
N ASP A 122 20.10 9.16 26.49
CA ASP A 122 21.06 9.72 25.51
C ASP A 122 21.39 8.77 24.35
N ASP A 123 21.01 7.49 24.46
CA ASP A 123 21.43 6.44 23.52
C ASP A 123 20.30 5.97 22.60
N VAL A 124 19.06 6.42 22.84
CA VAL A 124 17.88 6.01 22.06
C VAL A 124 18.00 6.43 20.59
N GLU A 125 18.36 7.68 20.31
CA GLU A 125 18.44 8.23 18.95
C GLU A 125 19.46 7.44 18.13
N PHE A 126 20.62 7.15 18.71
CA PHE A 126 21.64 6.32 18.07
C PHE A 126 21.13 4.92 17.74
N PHE A 127 20.35 4.29 18.64
CA PHE A 127 19.82 2.96 18.40
C PHE A 127 18.74 2.98 17.32
N VAL A 128 17.86 3.96 17.35
CA VAL A 128 16.78 4.11 16.37
C VAL A 128 17.36 4.39 14.99
N ASP A 129 18.38 5.24 14.87
CA ASP A 129 19.12 5.45 13.62
C ASP A 129 19.70 4.13 13.07
N LYS A 130 20.19 3.26 13.95
CA LYS A 130 20.69 1.93 13.57
C LYS A 130 19.57 1.01 13.09
N LEU A 131 18.41 1.02 13.74
CA LEU A 131 17.25 0.25 13.29
C LEU A 131 16.73 0.74 11.94
N VAL A 132 16.66 2.05 11.72
CA VAL A 132 16.24 2.65 10.45
C VAL A 132 17.24 2.34 9.33
N SER A 133 18.54 2.51 9.59
CA SER A 133 19.59 2.26 8.59
C SER A 133 19.71 0.80 8.15
N ASN A 134 19.16 -0.14 8.94
CA ASN A 134 19.11 -1.56 8.62
C ASN A 134 17.69 -2.04 8.23
N ASP A 135 16.81 -1.12 7.84
CA ASP A 135 15.43 -1.40 7.40
C ASP A 135 14.59 -2.19 8.41
N MET A 136 14.93 -2.13 9.69
CA MET A 136 14.13 -2.71 10.77
C MET A 136 12.94 -1.83 11.12
N LEU A 137 13.13 -0.52 11.03
CA LEU A 137 12.09 0.49 11.24
C LEU A 137 12.00 1.40 10.02
N PHE A 138 10.79 1.85 9.72
CA PHE A 138 10.55 2.91 8.76
C PHE A 138 10.23 4.19 9.53
N ARG A 139 10.94 5.28 9.22
CA ARG A 139 10.80 6.56 9.92
C ARG A 139 9.66 7.36 9.31
N ILE A 140 8.77 7.83 10.17
CA ILE A 140 7.64 8.71 9.84
C ILE A 140 7.95 10.09 10.43
N ALA A 141 8.39 11.01 9.56
CA ALA A 141 8.84 12.36 9.94
C ALA A 141 7.65 13.33 10.09
N ALA A 142 6.79 13.08 11.06
CA ALA A 142 5.57 13.86 11.26
C ALA A 142 5.73 15.02 12.25
N GLY A 143 6.24 16.16 11.76
CA GLY A 143 6.26 17.41 12.51
C GLY A 143 7.30 17.44 13.65
N SER A 144 6.85 17.71 14.88
CA SER A 144 7.75 17.89 16.05
C SER A 144 8.12 16.60 16.77
N ARG A 145 7.45 15.49 16.45
CA ARG A 145 7.69 14.17 17.03
C ARG A 145 8.03 13.20 15.93
N GLU A 146 8.88 12.24 16.25
CA GLU A 146 9.28 11.20 15.33
C GLU A 146 8.58 9.91 15.68
N TYR A 147 7.98 9.33 14.65
CA TYR A 147 7.24 8.08 14.73
C TYR A 147 7.92 7.04 13.85
N TYR A 148 7.68 5.77 14.18
CA TYR A 148 8.31 4.65 13.51
C TYR A 148 7.28 3.56 13.26
N SER A 149 7.26 3.03 12.05
CA SER A 149 6.52 1.82 11.69
C SER A 149 7.49 0.68 11.38
N VAL A 150 6.95 -0.51 11.14
CA VAL A 150 7.71 -1.68 10.72
C VAL A 150 8.47 -1.40 9.43
N GLY A 151 9.76 -1.70 9.41
CA GLY A 151 10.60 -1.63 8.20
C GLY A 151 10.56 -2.94 7.38
N SER A 152 11.09 -2.89 6.16
CA SER A 152 11.05 -4.01 5.21
C SER A 152 11.73 -5.28 5.73
N LEU A 153 12.90 -5.15 6.37
CA LEU A 153 13.63 -6.30 6.91
C LEU A 153 12.90 -6.91 8.11
N LEU A 154 12.31 -6.07 8.97
CA LEU A 154 11.51 -6.55 10.10
C LEU A 154 10.27 -7.32 9.62
N LYS A 155 9.59 -6.82 8.57
CA LYS A 155 8.47 -7.54 7.93
C LYS A 155 8.90 -8.91 7.43
N GLU A 156 10.02 -8.99 6.70
CA GLU A 156 10.56 -10.25 6.18
C GLU A 156 10.86 -11.26 7.29
N GLN A 157 11.43 -10.80 8.41
CA GLN A 157 11.85 -11.68 9.50
C GLN A 157 10.71 -12.09 10.44
N THR A 158 9.69 -11.26 10.62
CA THR A 158 8.66 -11.45 11.65
C THR A 158 7.27 -11.71 11.11
N GLY A 159 7.05 -11.44 9.83
CA GLY A 159 5.76 -11.47 9.14
C GLY A 159 4.84 -10.30 9.51
N GLN A 160 5.31 -9.31 10.27
CA GLN A 160 4.48 -8.18 10.66
C GLN A 160 4.34 -7.18 9.51
N ASN A 161 3.11 -6.80 9.20
CA ASN A 161 2.82 -5.84 8.14
C ASN A 161 3.45 -4.48 8.43
N ARG A 162 3.78 -3.76 7.36
CA ARG A 162 4.06 -2.33 7.44
C ARG A 162 2.75 -1.58 7.67
N LEU A 163 2.85 -0.35 8.17
CA LEU A 163 1.68 0.52 8.35
C LEU A 163 0.88 0.65 7.05
N GLU A 164 1.55 0.88 5.91
CA GLU A 164 0.86 1.05 4.62
C GLU A 164 0.14 -0.23 4.17
N ASP A 165 0.73 -1.39 4.45
CA ASP A 165 0.13 -2.68 4.10
C ASP A 165 -1.08 -2.99 5.00
N GLU A 166 -0.97 -2.69 6.30
CA GLU A 166 -2.06 -2.86 7.25
C GLU A 166 -3.24 -1.95 6.91
N LEU A 167 -2.98 -0.67 6.58
CA LEU A 167 -4.02 0.28 6.17
C LEU A 167 -4.73 -0.19 4.90
N ARG A 168 -3.99 -0.70 3.91
CA ARG A 168 -4.58 -1.25 2.68
C ARG A 168 -5.40 -2.52 2.94
N GLU A 169 -4.90 -3.40 3.82
CA GLU A 169 -5.62 -4.63 4.17
C GLU A 169 -6.92 -4.30 4.92
N GLN A 170 -6.88 -3.36 5.86
CA GLN A 170 -8.07 -2.90 6.57
C GLN A 170 -9.07 -2.23 5.63
N SER A 171 -8.62 -1.32 4.75
CA SER A 171 -9.52 -0.58 3.86
C SER A 171 -10.28 -1.50 2.90
N ARG A 172 -9.71 -2.66 2.55
CA ARG A 172 -10.38 -3.70 1.75
C ARG A 172 -11.46 -4.47 2.51
N GLY A 173 -11.47 -4.41 3.84
CA GLY A 173 -12.48 -5.02 4.69
C GLY A 173 -13.50 -4.03 5.26
N SER A 174 -13.28 -2.72 5.04
CA SER A 174 -14.15 -1.65 5.52
C SER A 174 -15.34 -1.42 4.58
N GLU A 175 -16.42 -0.86 5.11
CA GLU A 175 -17.58 -0.41 4.33
C GLU A 175 -17.72 1.11 4.56
N PRO A 176 -17.50 1.97 3.55
CA PRO A 176 -17.20 1.67 2.13
C PRO A 176 -15.83 1.02 1.86
N LEU A 177 -15.73 0.18 0.82
CA LEU A 177 -14.44 -0.43 0.43
C LEU A 177 -13.44 0.63 -0.01
N GLY A 178 -12.18 0.45 0.35
CA GLY A 178 -11.08 1.37 0.03
C GLY A 178 -11.05 2.64 0.87
N ILE A 179 -12.05 2.86 1.73
CA ILE A 179 -12.13 4.00 2.65
C ILE A 179 -11.92 3.53 4.09
N LEU A 180 -11.24 4.36 4.88
CA LEU A 180 -11.11 4.20 6.33
C LEU A 180 -11.69 5.43 7.03
N SER A 181 -12.57 5.21 8.01
CA SER A 181 -13.00 6.26 8.93
C SER A 181 -11.86 6.67 9.87
N HIS A 182 -11.97 7.86 10.46
CA HIS A 182 -11.02 8.31 11.48
C HIS A 182 -10.89 7.31 12.65
N ASP A 183 -12.00 6.73 13.10
CA ASP A 183 -12.04 5.76 14.19
C ASP A 183 -11.30 4.45 13.84
N GLU A 184 -11.33 4.03 12.57
CA GLU A 184 -10.56 2.87 12.08
C GLU A 184 -9.07 3.18 12.03
N LEU A 185 -8.69 4.39 11.62
CA LEU A 185 -7.29 4.82 11.69
C LEU A 185 -6.78 4.87 13.13
N GLU A 186 -7.59 5.29 14.10
CA GLU A 186 -7.24 5.28 15.52
C GLU A 186 -7.08 3.86 16.12
N GLN A 187 -7.65 2.83 15.47
CA GLN A 187 -7.44 1.44 15.86
C GLN A 187 -6.09 0.91 15.38
N ILE A 188 -5.58 1.42 14.26
CA ILE A 188 -4.30 1.02 13.66
C ILE A 188 -3.14 1.90 14.14
N ILE A 189 -3.41 3.18 14.36
CA ILE A 189 -2.45 4.21 14.77
C ILE A 189 -2.88 4.73 16.13
N SER A 190 -1.94 4.84 17.07
CA SER A 190 -2.26 5.41 18.38
C SER A 190 -2.83 6.83 18.28
N VAL A 191 -3.91 7.11 19.02
CA VAL A 191 -4.60 8.41 19.09
C VAL A 191 -3.64 9.60 19.23
N ASN A 192 -2.56 9.46 19.99
CA ASN A 192 -1.56 10.52 20.19
C ASN A 192 -0.64 10.76 18.98
N ALA A 193 -0.71 9.90 17.97
CA ALA A 193 0.07 9.90 16.74
C ALA A 193 -0.81 10.10 15.49
N THR A 194 -2.10 9.72 15.55
CA THR A 194 -3.02 9.67 14.41
C THR A 194 -2.97 10.93 13.55
N THR A 195 -3.20 12.11 14.11
CA THR A 195 -3.24 13.36 13.32
C THR A 195 -1.90 13.71 12.66
N ASP A 196 -0.77 13.39 13.29
CA ASP A 196 0.56 13.67 12.75
C ASP A 196 0.90 12.65 11.65
N VAL A 197 0.61 11.37 11.88
CA VAL A 197 0.83 10.28 10.93
C VAL A 197 -0.06 10.42 9.70
N ILE A 198 -1.35 10.77 9.85
CA ILE A 198 -2.26 11.05 8.74
C ILE A 198 -1.69 12.16 7.86
N ARG A 199 -1.29 13.28 8.44
CA ARG A 199 -0.68 14.40 7.69
C ARG A 199 0.57 13.99 6.93
N TYR A 200 1.36 13.06 7.46
CA TYR A 200 2.51 12.51 6.75
C TYR A 200 2.10 11.58 5.59
N LEU A 201 1.14 10.68 5.83
CA LEU A 201 0.63 9.75 4.82
C LEU A 201 -0.03 10.50 3.66
N GLU A 202 -0.79 11.55 3.95
CA GLU A 202 -1.42 12.43 2.97
C GLU A 202 -0.38 13.31 2.26
N GLY A 203 0.31 14.19 3.00
CA GLY A 203 1.10 15.26 2.41
C GLY A 203 2.49 14.85 1.90
N GLN A 204 3.10 13.81 2.45
CA GLN A 204 4.44 13.36 2.02
C GLN A 204 4.42 12.10 1.18
N LEU A 205 3.58 11.13 1.53
CA LEU A 205 3.50 9.88 0.79
C LEU A 205 2.41 9.87 -0.29
N GLY A 206 1.42 10.77 -0.24
CA GLY A 206 0.27 10.70 -1.14
C GLY A 206 -0.45 9.36 -1.04
N PHE A 207 -0.46 8.75 0.14
CA PHE A 207 -1.02 7.41 0.38
C PHE A 207 -2.49 7.47 0.81
N LEU A 208 -2.89 8.56 1.45
CA LEU A 208 -4.26 8.83 1.86
C LEU A 208 -4.76 10.13 1.22
N ALA A 209 -6.06 10.22 0.95
CA ALA A 209 -6.76 11.48 0.70
C ALA A 209 -7.85 11.69 1.77
N ASP A 210 -7.88 12.87 2.40
CA ASP A 210 -8.88 13.24 3.42
C ASP A 210 -10.19 13.65 2.77
N LEU A 211 -11.28 13.03 3.21
CA LEU A 211 -12.65 13.18 2.74
C LEU A 211 -13.57 13.69 3.87
N ASP A 212 -13.09 14.69 4.63
CA ASP A 212 -13.81 15.30 5.75
C ASP A 212 -14.13 14.29 6.89
N GLY A 213 -13.09 13.57 7.34
CA GLY A 213 -13.18 12.60 8.45
C GLY A 213 -13.24 11.14 8.01
N GLU A 214 -13.34 10.89 6.72
CA GLU A 214 -13.05 9.61 6.07
C GLU A 214 -11.79 9.74 5.21
N TYR A 215 -11.13 8.62 4.91
CA TYR A 215 -9.84 8.63 4.21
C TYR A 215 -9.82 7.57 3.12
N LEU A 216 -9.69 8.01 1.86
CA LEU A 216 -9.45 7.09 0.74
C LEU A 216 -8.00 6.60 0.81
N VAL A 217 -7.82 5.28 0.76
CA VAL A 217 -6.49 4.65 0.65
C VAL A 217 -6.15 4.47 -0.82
N TRP A 218 -5.22 5.27 -1.36
CA TRP A 218 -4.86 5.22 -2.79
C TRP A 218 -4.40 3.83 -3.26
N GLY A 219 -3.77 3.06 -2.38
CA GLY A 219 -3.38 1.68 -2.65
C GLY A 219 -4.55 0.68 -2.76
N ALA A 220 -5.78 1.12 -2.53
CA ALA A 220 -7.03 0.36 -2.61
C ALA A 220 -8.09 1.06 -3.49
N ILE A 221 -7.65 1.95 -4.39
CA ILE A 221 -8.56 2.70 -5.29
C ILE A 221 -9.41 1.78 -6.17
N GLU A 222 -8.87 0.64 -6.63
CA GLU A 222 -9.61 -0.36 -7.41
C GLU A 222 -10.77 -0.96 -6.60
N ASP A 223 -10.54 -1.22 -5.31
CA ASP A 223 -11.56 -1.75 -4.40
C ASP A 223 -12.66 -0.71 -4.15
N TYR A 224 -12.28 0.56 -3.98
CA TYR A 224 -13.23 1.68 -3.93
C TYR A 224 -14.01 1.84 -5.23
N GLY A 225 -13.33 1.80 -6.37
CA GLY A 225 -13.92 1.93 -7.70
C GLY A 225 -15.00 0.88 -7.95
N ARG A 226 -14.72 -0.39 -7.59
CA ARG A 226 -15.70 -1.47 -7.66
C ARG A 226 -16.90 -1.23 -6.74
N TRP A 227 -16.67 -0.86 -5.48
CA TRP A 227 -17.77 -0.58 -4.55
C TRP A 227 -18.67 0.55 -5.05
N MET A 228 -18.07 1.66 -5.48
CA MET A 228 -18.82 2.80 -6.01
C MET A 228 -19.55 2.42 -7.30
N ALA A 229 -18.94 1.61 -8.17
CA ALA A 229 -19.59 1.07 -9.35
C ALA A 229 -20.84 0.26 -9.01
N GLU A 230 -20.78 -0.62 -8.00
CA GLU A 230 -21.95 -1.35 -7.48
C GLU A 230 -23.04 -0.40 -6.97
N GLU A 231 -22.66 0.67 -6.26
CA GLU A 231 -23.60 1.64 -5.71
C GLU A 231 -24.33 2.49 -6.76
N ILE A 232 -23.68 2.76 -7.90
CA ILE A 232 -24.24 3.58 -8.99
C ILE A 232 -24.70 2.77 -10.20
N ALA A 233 -24.48 1.45 -10.22
CA ALA A 233 -24.74 0.57 -11.34
C ALA A 233 -26.16 0.73 -11.92
N ASP A 234 -27.19 0.60 -11.08
CA ASP A 234 -28.59 0.70 -11.49
C ASP A 234 -28.92 2.08 -12.08
N ASP A 235 -28.34 3.13 -11.49
CA ASP A 235 -28.51 4.51 -11.92
C ASP A 235 -27.86 4.76 -13.30
N VAL A 236 -26.69 4.16 -13.55
CA VAL A 236 -25.98 4.25 -14.83
C VAL A 236 -26.69 3.43 -15.91
N ILE A 237 -27.15 2.22 -15.59
CA ILE A 237 -27.92 1.38 -16.54
C ILE A 237 -29.17 2.11 -17.02
N ALA A 238 -29.89 2.78 -16.11
CA ALA A 238 -31.09 3.53 -16.48
C ALA A 238 -30.82 4.62 -17.52
N GLU A 239 -29.67 5.30 -17.43
CA GLU A 239 -29.25 6.28 -18.45
C GLU A 239 -28.97 5.64 -19.80
N PHE A 240 -28.36 4.44 -19.81
CA PHE A 240 -28.18 3.67 -21.05
C PHE A 240 -29.51 3.25 -21.68
N ASP A 241 -30.48 2.84 -20.87
CA ASP A 241 -31.81 2.43 -21.36
C ASP A 241 -32.56 3.59 -22.03
N ASP A 242 -32.37 4.83 -21.55
CA ASP A 242 -33.02 6.01 -22.11
C ASP A 242 -32.43 6.46 -23.47
N VAL A 243 -31.18 6.08 -23.78
CA VAL A 243 -30.46 6.55 -24.99
C VAL A 243 -30.20 5.47 -26.04
N GLY A 244 -30.82 4.29 -25.90
CA GLY A 244 -30.66 3.17 -26.86
C GLY A 244 -29.39 2.34 -26.63
N HIS A 245 -28.99 2.20 -25.36
CA HIS A 245 -27.89 1.37 -24.87
C HIS A 245 -26.49 1.69 -25.44
N ALA A 246 -26.33 2.85 -26.10
CA ALA A 246 -25.04 3.36 -26.58
C ALA A 246 -24.96 4.89 -26.45
N MET A 247 -23.84 5.39 -25.93
CA MET A 247 -23.58 6.83 -25.80
C MET A 247 -22.10 7.16 -26.03
N PRO A 248 -21.74 8.40 -26.40
CA PRO A 248 -20.36 8.84 -26.46
C PRO A 248 -19.65 8.66 -25.12
N THR A 249 -18.39 8.25 -25.14
CA THR A 249 -17.52 8.08 -23.95
C THR A 249 -17.45 9.33 -23.07
N SER A 250 -17.49 10.53 -23.67
CA SER A 250 -17.55 11.78 -22.90
C SER A 250 -18.86 11.93 -22.12
N GLU A 251 -19.98 11.53 -22.72
CA GLU A 251 -21.31 11.57 -22.07
C GLU A 251 -21.39 10.52 -20.98
N TYR A 252 -20.89 9.31 -21.23
CA TYR A 252 -20.75 8.27 -20.22
C TYR A 252 -19.93 8.73 -19.01
N ARG A 253 -18.76 9.33 -19.24
CA ARG A 253 -17.92 9.87 -18.16
C ARG A 253 -18.62 10.97 -17.36
N GLU A 254 -19.39 11.84 -18.03
CA GLU A 254 -20.20 12.86 -17.37
C GLU A 254 -21.31 12.25 -16.51
N VAL A 255 -21.99 11.20 -16.99
CA VAL A 255 -22.98 10.43 -16.22
C VAL A 255 -22.32 9.81 -14.98
N VAL A 256 -21.23 9.06 -15.15
CA VAL A 256 -20.50 8.43 -14.02
C VAL A 256 -20.07 9.47 -13.00
N THR A 257 -19.48 10.58 -13.46
CA THR A 257 -19.08 11.70 -12.60
C THR A 257 -20.26 12.24 -11.79
N ALA A 258 -21.38 12.51 -12.45
CA ALA A 258 -22.58 13.03 -11.80
C ALA A 258 -23.18 12.03 -10.78
N ARG A 259 -23.10 10.72 -11.05
CA ARG A 259 -23.56 9.69 -10.11
C ARG A 259 -22.64 9.57 -8.90
N ILE A 260 -21.33 9.69 -9.07
CA ILE A 260 -20.38 9.74 -7.94
C ILE A 260 -20.65 10.99 -7.08
N GLU A 261 -20.74 12.18 -7.69
CA GLU A 261 -21.03 13.45 -7.00
C GLU A 261 -22.40 13.43 -6.30
N GLY A 262 -23.37 12.69 -6.84
CA GLY A 262 -24.68 12.51 -6.20
C GLY A 262 -24.66 11.63 -4.95
N ARG A 263 -23.61 10.82 -4.77
CA ARG A 263 -23.47 9.88 -3.64
C ARG A 263 -22.45 10.37 -2.60
N THR A 264 -21.37 10.98 -3.05
CA THR A 264 -20.23 11.36 -2.21
C THR A 264 -19.57 12.65 -2.71
N ASP A 265 -19.01 13.42 -1.79
CA ASP A 265 -18.26 14.64 -2.11
C ASP A 265 -16.77 14.34 -2.43
N ILE A 266 -16.43 13.08 -2.71
CA ILE A 266 -15.04 12.62 -2.87
C ILE A 266 -14.28 13.41 -3.95
N LEU A 267 -14.95 13.70 -5.06
CA LEU A 267 -14.36 14.39 -6.21
C LEU A 267 -14.09 15.88 -5.94
N GLU A 268 -14.69 16.44 -4.88
CA GLU A 268 -14.43 17.82 -4.44
C GLU A 268 -13.21 17.92 -3.52
N ASN A 269 -12.88 16.82 -2.82
CA ASN A 269 -11.83 16.77 -1.80
C ASN A 269 -10.47 16.32 -2.33
N VAL A 270 -10.41 15.77 -3.54
CA VAL A 270 -9.17 15.31 -4.18
C VAL A 270 -8.65 16.32 -5.22
N SER A 271 -7.37 16.23 -5.56
CA SER A 271 -6.81 17.04 -6.64
C SER A 271 -7.40 16.65 -8.01
N ARG A 272 -7.22 17.50 -9.02
CA ARG A 272 -7.73 17.21 -10.37
C ARG A 272 -7.19 15.90 -10.96
N SER A 273 -5.93 15.53 -10.69
CA SER A 273 -5.36 14.28 -11.21
C SER A 273 -6.02 13.08 -10.54
N GLU A 274 -6.07 13.12 -9.22
CA GLU A 274 -6.68 12.11 -8.35
C GLU A 274 -8.18 11.93 -8.65
N ARG A 275 -8.87 13.01 -9.02
CA ARG A 275 -10.27 12.96 -9.49
C ARG A 275 -10.42 12.07 -10.71
N GLU A 276 -9.52 12.19 -11.69
CA GLU A 276 -9.56 11.35 -12.89
C GLU A 276 -9.25 9.89 -12.53
N ASP A 277 -8.29 9.65 -11.63
CA ASP A 277 -7.96 8.30 -11.18
C ASP A 277 -9.15 7.62 -10.49
N VAL A 278 -9.92 8.36 -9.68
CA VAL A 278 -11.14 7.85 -9.05
C VAL A 278 -12.21 7.52 -10.09
N ILE A 279 -12.45 8.42 -11.06
CA ILE A 279 -13.44 8.19 -12.12
C ILE A 279 -13.05 6.97 -12.95
N ASP A 280 -11.77 6.86 -13.34
CA ASP A 280 -11.25 5.72 -14.12
C ASP A 280 -11.45 4.41 -13.36
N ALA A 281 -11.16 4.37 -12.06
CA ALA A 281 -11.37 3.18 -11.23
C ALA A 281 -12.87 2.78 -11.13
N VAL A 282 -13.78 3.75 -11.11
CA VAL A 282 -15.23 3.49 -11.11
C VAL A 282 -15.70 3.02 -12.49
N GLU A 283 -15.20 3.61 -13.57
CA GLU A 283 -15.49 3.17 -14.94
C GLU A 283 -15.03 1.72 -15.17
N GLU A 284 -13.81 1.36 -14.72
CA GLU A 284 -13.32 -0.02 -14.73
C GLU A 284 -14.20 -0.95 -13.88
N GLY A 285 -14.60 -0.49 -12.68
CA GLY A 285 -15.55 -1.22 -11.83
C GLY A 285 -16.90 -1.46 -12.52
N LEU A 286 -17.42 -0.49 -13.27
CA LEU A 286 -18.68 -0.64 -14.01
C LEU A 286 -18.57 -1.64 -15.17
N GLN A 287 -17.40 -1.73 -15.84
CA GLN A 287 -17.15 -2.76 -16.84
C GLN A 287 -17.23 -4.17 -16.23
N ASP A 288 -16.68 -4.33 -15.01
CA ASP A 288 -16.70 -5.60 -14.27
C ASP A 288 -18.11 -5.95 -13.74
N VAL A 289 -18.86 -4.96 -13.26
CA VAL A 289 -20.13 -5.17 -12.52
C VAL A 289 -21.34 -5.21 -13.46
N VAL A 290 -21.37 -4.39 -14.52
CA VAL A 290 -22.55 -4.16 -15.37
C VAL A 290 -22.28 -4.23 -16.88
N ASP A 291 -21.43 -5.14 -17.37
CA ASP A 291 -21.22 -5.45 -18.82
C ASP A 291 -21.24 -4.20 -19.76
N ILE A 292 -20.71 -3.09 -19.25
CA ILE A 292 -20.49 -1.87 -20.02
C ILE A 292 -19.15 -2.05 -20.72
N ASP A 293 -19.11 -1.82 -22.03
CA ASP A 293 -17.90 -1.92 -22.84
C ASP A 293 -17.63 -0.58 -23.53
N VAL A 294 -16.36 -0.26 -23.76
CA VAL A 294 -15.95 0.97 -24.46
C VAL A 294 -15.34 0.60 -25.80
N ASP A 295 -16.13 0.77 -26.87
CA ASP A 295 -15.67 0.61 -28.25
C ASP A 295 -15.26 1.96 -28.84
N GLY A 296 -13.96 2.26 -28.73
CA GLY A 296 -13.35 3.46 -29.27
C GLY A 296 -13.86 4.73 -28.60
N ARG A 297 -14.88 5.37 -29.19
CA ARG A 297 -15.49 6.60 -28.66
C ARG A 297 -16.89 6.40 -28.11
N ILE A 298 -17.42 5.19 -28.17
CA ILE A 298 -18.76 4.85 -27.71
C ILE A 298 -18.66 3.90 -26.53
N ALA A 299 -19.37 4.21 -25.46
CA ALA A 299 -19.66 3.27 -24.39
C ALA A 299 -20.99 2.57 -24.69
N VAL A 300 -21.08 1.27 -24.41
CA VAL A 300 -22.27 0.45 -24.68
C VAL A 300 -22.63 -0.41 -23.48
N HIS A 301 -23.92 -0.56 -23.20
CA HIS A 301 -24.41 -1.60 -22.31
C HIS A 301 -24.69 -2.86 -23.15
N ARG A 302 -23.74 -3.80 -23.16
CA ARG A 302 -23.59 -4.77 -24.24
C ARG A 302 -24.73 -5.78 -24.34
N ALA A 303 -25.10 -6.42 -23.24
CA ALA A 303 -26.13 -7.46 -23.25
C ALA A 303 -27.48 -7.01 -23.86
N PRO A 304 -28.14 -5.92 -23.40
CA PRO A 304 -29.39 -5.47 -24.00
C PRO A 304 -29.19 -4.90 -25.40
N LEU A 305 -28.05 -4.24 -25.66
CA LEU A 305 -27.74 -3.70 -26.98
C LEU A 305 -27.72 -4.78 -28.06
N VAL A 306 -27.10 -5.94 -27.78
CA VAL A 306 -27.04 -7.05 -28.74
C VAL A 306 -28.45 -7.56 -29.08
N GLU A 307 -29.32 -7.68 -28.09
CA GLU A 307 -30.71 -8.10 -28.32
C GLU A 307 -31.48 -7.09 -29.19
N GLU A 308 -31.28 -5.79 -28.95
CA GLU A 308 -31.92 -4.73 -29.72
C GLU A 308 -31.42 -4.67 -31.17
N ILE A 309 -30.11 -4.80 -31.38
CA ILE A 309 -29.50 -4.88 -32.71
C ILE A 309 -30.07 -6.07 -33.49
N ASP A 310 -30.14 -7.25 -32.86
CA ASP A 310 -30.67 -8.46 -33.49
C ASP A 310 -32.14 -8.31 -33.86
N ALA A 311 -32.95 -7.72 -32.98
CA ALA A 311 -34.37 -7.46 -33.23
C ALA A 311 -34.58 -6.47 -34.39
N HIS A 312 -33.80 -5.39 -34.45
CA HIS A 312 -33.86 -4.44 -35.55
C HIS A 312 -33.42 -5.06 -36.87
N ALA A 313 -32.29 -5.78 -36.89
CA ALA A 313 -31.81 -6.48 -38.08
C ALA A 313 -32.84 -7.51 -38.58
N GLU A 314 -33.47 -8.27 -37.68
CA GLU A 314 -34.50 -9.25 -38.04
C GLU A 314 -35.75 -8.60 -38.63
N LYS A 315 -36.20 -7.49 -38.04
CA LYS A 315 -37.35 -6.73 -38.54
C LYS A 315 -37.16 -6.22 -39.96
N ILE A 316 -35.93 -5.85 -40.32
CA ILE A 316 -35.56 -5.35 -41.66
C ILE A 316 -35.36 -6.51 -42.64
N VAL A 317 -34.68 -7.58 -42.22
CA VAL A 317 -34.31 -8.69 -43.12
C VAL A 317 -35.47 -9.65 -43.41
N THR A 318 -36.36 -9.89 -42.44
CA THR A 318 -37.46 -10.88 -42.61
C THR A 318 -38.39 -10.57 -43.79
N PRO A 319 -38.84 -9.32 -43.99
CA PRO A 319 -39.63 -8.96 -45.18
C PRO A 319 -38.87 -9.17 -46.48
N LEU A 320 -37.58 -8.81 -46.53
CA LEU A 320 -36.74 -8.92 -47.72
C LEU A 320 -36.54 -10.38 -48.13
N LEU A 321 -36.27 -11.28 -47.18
CA LEU A 321 -36.14 -12.72 -47.45
C LEU A 321 -37.45 -13.37 -47.90
N SER A 322 -38.59 -12.78 -47.51
CA SER A 322 -39.91 -13.24 -47.91
C SER A 322 -40.32 -12.73 -49.29
N ASP A 323 -39.67 -11.67 -49.79
CA ASP A 323 -39.95 -11.09 -51.09
C ASP A 323 -39.14 -11.77 -52.21
N THR A 324 -39.84 -12.52 -53.05
CA THR A 324 -39.26 -13.17 -54.23
C THR A 324 -38.74 -12.22 -55.31
N ALA A 325 -39.00 -10.90 -55.21
CA ALA A 325 -38.52 -9.89 -56.14
C ALA A 325 -37.04 -9.52 -55.93
N ALA A 326 -36.55 -9.53 -54.69
CA ALA A 326 -35.16 -9.22 -54.35
C ALA A 326 -34.25 -10.44 -54.56
N ALA A 327 -34.12 -10.92 -55.80
CA ALA A 327 -33.59 -12.26 -56.08
C ALA A 327 -32.11 -12.52 -55.76
N THR A 328 -31.32 -11.52 -55.30
CA THR A 328 -29.89 -11.70 -54.99
C THR A 328 -29.50 -11.04 -53.67
N PRO A 329 -28.54 -11.62 -52.92
CA PRO A 329 -28.05 -11.05 -51.66
C PRO A 329 -27.62 -9.59 -51.78
N SER A 330 -26.99 -9.20 -52.88
CA SER A 330 -26.53 -7.81 -53.08
C SER A 330 -27.67 -6.80 -53.14
N VAL A 331 -28.80 -7.16 -53.76
CA VAL A 331 -29.99 -6.27 -53.84
C VAL A 331 -30.65 -6.16 -52.46
N MET A 332 -30.77 -7.28 -51.73
CA MET A 332 -31.32 -7.27 -50.37
C MET A 332 -30.47 -6.43 -49.41
N LYS A 333 -29.13 -6.45 -49.55
CA LYS A 333 -28.24 -5.61 -48.75
C LYS A 333 -28.41 -4.12 -49.03
N GLU A 334 -28.59 -3.73 -50.30
CA GLU A 334 -28.83 -2.34 -50.70
C GLU A 334 -30.18 -1.83 -50.17
N GLU A 335 -31.22 -2.66 -50.25
CA GLU A 335 -32.54 -2.32 -49.71
C GLU A 335 -32.52 -2.21 -48.17
N ALA A 336 -31.84 -3.14 -47.49
CA ALA A 336 -31.67 -3.08 -46.03
C ALA A 336 -30.89 -1.83 -45.60
N GLU A 337 -29.83 -1.45 -46.32
CA GLU A 337 -29.04 -0.26 -46.03
C GLU A 337 -29.88 1.03 -46.11
N ALA A 338 -30.72 1.16 -47.13
CA ALA A 338 -31.62 2.31 -47.27
C ALA A 338 -32.63 2.43 -46.12
N GLU A 339 -33.13 1.30 -45.61
CA GLU A 339 -34.02 1.29 -44.45
C GLU A 339 -33.28 1.67 -43.16
N ILE A 340 -32.06 1.16 -42.96
CA ILE A 340 -31.21 1.43 -41.79
C ILE A 340 -30.81 2.92 -41.71
N GLU A 341 -30.49 3.56 -42.84
CA GLU A 341 -30.18 5.00 -42.88
C GLU A 341 -31.32 5.88 -42.35
N GLY A 342 -32.57 5.38 -42.36
CA GLY A 342 -33.74 6.06 -41.83
C GLY A 342 -33.94 5.91 -40.31
N LEU A 343 -33.25 4.97 -39.65
CA LEU A 343 -33.50 4.65 -38.24
C LEU A 343 -32.89 5.68 -37.29
N ARG A 344 -33.62 6.04 -36.23
CA ARG A 344 -33.06 6.77 -35.10
C ARG A 344 -33.05 5.83 -33.90
N LEU A 345 -31.87 5.31 -33.59
CA LEU A 345 -31.62 4.30 -32.55
C LEU A 345 -31.05 4.91 -31.27
N ALA A 346 -30.37 6.06 -31.38
CA ALA A 346 -29.89 6.82 -30.23
C ALA A 346 -30.12 8.32 -30.43
N ASP A 347 -29.97 9.08 -29.35
CA ASP A 347 -30.17 10.54 -29.34
C ASP A 347 -28.98 11.32 -29.89
N SER A 348 -27.75 10.88 -29.61
CA SER A 348 -26.56 11.50 -30.17
C SER A 348 -26.30 11.02 -31.60
N GLU A 349 -25.80 11.90 -32.47
CA GLU A 349 -25.49 11.53 -33.86
C GLU A 349 -24.36 10.48 -33.93
N GLU A 350 -23.40 10.55 -33.02
CA GLU A 350 -22.26 9.63 -32.97
C GLU A 350 -22.70 8.23 -32.58
N ALA A 351 -23.47 8.08 -31.48
CA ALA A 351 -24.02 6.79 -31.08
C ALA A 351 -25.00 6.26 -32.12
N ASN A 352 -25.87 7.11 -32.68
CA ASN A 352 -26.83 6.66 -33.70
C ASN A 352 -26.12 6.16 -34.98
N ARG A 353 -24.98 6.77 -35.35
CA ARG A 353 -24.17 6.28 -36.48
C ARG A 353 -23.55 4.92 -36.17
N TYR A 354 -22.99 4.76 -34.97
CA TYR A 354 -22.46 3.49 -34.50
C TYR A 354 -23.52 2.39 -34.51
N LEU A 355 -24.70 2.64 -33.93
CA LEU A 355 -25.79 1.67 -33.88
C LEU A 355 -26.28 1.25 -35.27
N ARG A 356 -26.39 2.20 -36.20
CA ARG A 356 -26.74 1.88 -37.60
C ARG A 356 -25.70 0.99 -38.26
N GLU A 357 -24.42 1.19 -37.98
CA GLU A 357 -23.35 0.34 -38.49
C GLU A 357 -23.47 -1.09 -37.94
N GLN A 358 -23.68 -1.24 -36.63
CA GLN A 358 -23.89 -2.54 -35.99
C GLN A 358 -25.12 -3.27 -36.54
N VAL A 359 -26.26 -2.59 -36.70
CA VAL A 359 -27.47 -3.16 -37.32
C VAL A 359 -27.21 -3.55 -38.77
N ARG A 360 -26.46 -2.75 -39.53
CA ARG A 360 -26.09 -3.06 -40.93
C ARG A 360 -25.23 -4.32 -41.00
N GLU A 361 -24.22 -4.44 -40.18
CA GLU A 361 -23.37 -5.63 -40.12
C GLU A 361 -24.19 -6.88 -39.78
N ARG A 362 -25.06 -6.78 -38.78
CA ARG A 362 -25.91 -7.90 -38.37
C ARG A 362 -26.95 -8.29 -39.42
N ALA A 363 -27.60 -7.31 -40.06
CA ALA A 363 -28.53 -7.54 -41.15
C ALA A 363 -27.85 -8.23 -42.35
N ASN A 364 -26.66 -7.75 -42.72
CA ASN A 364 -25.85 -8.34 -43.78
C ASN A 364 -25.49 -9.80 -43.48
N ALA A 365 -25.10 -10.11 -42.24
CA ALA A 365 -24.82 -11.48 -41.81
C ALA A 365 -26.07 -12.38 -41.91
N LYS A 366 -27.23 -11.92 -41.44
CA LYS A 366 -28.50 -12.68 -41.57
C LYS A 366 -28.88 -12.94 -43.04
N ILE A 367 -28.66 -11.98 -43.94
CA ILE A 367 -28.87 -12.16 -45.38
C ILE A 367 -27.89 -13.20 -45.94
N GLU A 368 -26.61 -13.14 -45.57
CA GLU A 368 -25.62 -14.13 -46.03
C GLU A 368 -25.92 -15.55 -45.53
N GLU A 369 -26.36 -15.70 -44.28
CA GLU A 369 -26.74 -17.01 -43.71
C GLU A 369 -27.92 -17.67 -44.42
N ALA A 370 -28.77 -16.88 -45.08
CA ALA A 370 -29.98 -17.36 -45.76
C ALA A 370 -29.73 -17.85 -47.20
N PHE A 371 -28.56 -17.62 -47.77
CA PHE A 371 -28.18 -17.97 -49.16
C PHE A 371 -26.97 -18.89 -49.21
#